data_AF-A0A7J7MIS9-F1
#
_entry.id   AF-A0A7J7MIS9-F1
#
_cell.length_a   1.000
_cell.length_b   1.000
_cell.length_c   1.000
_cell.angle_alpha   90.00
_cell.angle_beta   90.00
_cell.angle_gamma   90.00
#
_symmetry.space_group_name_H-M   'P 1'
#
loop_
_entity.id
_entity.type
_entity.pdbx_description
1 polymer ?
#
loop_
_entity_poly.entity_id
_entity_poly.type
_entity_poly.pdbx_seq_one_letter_code
_entity_poly.pdbx_strand_id
1 'polypeptide(L)'
;MHWTDADFMCLARAWVTTSVQTNGRTKGFTFYQKLNIAFNKDPECPTRRSSGSTKSQWYALNAQCVAYKGIVAQERFRNSSGKTEEDRENDAHKIYKGLNGDNGLAPPPRQAN
;
A
#
# COMPACT_ATOMS: atom_id res chain seq x y z
N MET A 1 -17.51 -10.65 1.26
CA MET A 1 -17.32 -9.57 2.25
C MET A 1 -16.33 -8.56 1.69
N HIS A 2 -16.78 -7.34 1.40
CA HIS A 2 -15.95 -6.30 0.81
C HIS A 2 -14.92 -5.75 1.79
N TRP A 3 -13.78 -5.28 1.28
CA TRP A 3 -12.78 -4.53 2.07
C TRP A 3 -13.23 -3.08 2.18
N THR A 4 -13.11 -2.51 3.38
CA THR A 4 -13.45 -1.13 3.69
C THR A 4 -12.18 -0.28 3.83
N ASP A 5 -12.31 1.04 3.81
CA ASP A 5 -11.17 1.95 4.06
C ASP A 5 -10.52 1.69 5.44
N ALA A 6 -11.32 1.35 6.45
CA ALA A 6 -10.82 0.93 7.75
C ALA A 6 -9.98 -0.35 7.67
N ASP A 7 -10.42 -1.35 6.88
CA ASP A 7 -9.60 -2.54 6.63
C ASP A 7 -8.28 -2.18 5.92
N PHE A 8 -8.29 -1.22 4.99
CA PHE A 8 -7.08 -0.77 4.30
C PHE A 8 -6.10 -0.06 5.23
N MET A 9 -6.58 0.81 6.10
CA MET A 9 -5.75 1.48 7.12
C MET A 9 -5.12 0.48 8.07
N CYS A 10 -5.90 -0.49 8.54
CA CYS A 10 -5.42 -1.64 9.31
C CYS A 10 -4.33 -2.42 8.60
N LEU A 11 -4.51 -2.70 7.31
CA LEU A 11 -3.53 -3.42 6.50
C LEU A 11 -2.22 -2.63 6.34
N ALA A 12 -2.32 -1.32 6.14
CA ALA A 12 -1.16 -0.43 6.06
C ALA A 12 -0.39 -0.42 7.38
N ARG A 13 -1.07 -0.28 8.52
CA ARG A 13 -0.44 -0.34 9.85
C ARG A 13 0.22 -1.69 10.11
N ALA A 14 -0.48 -2.78 9.84
CA ALA A 14 0.06 -4.13 9.97
C ALA A 14 1.31 -4.33 9.11
N TRP A 15 1.34 -3.76 7.91
CA TRP A 15 2.52 -3.79 7.03
C TRP A 15 3.69 -3.00 7.60
N VAL A 16 3.46 -1.80 8.14
CA VAL A 16 4.51 -1.00 8.81
C VAL A 16 5.08 -1.77 10.01
N THR A 17 4.21 -2.28 10.90
CA THR A 17 4.62 -3.09 12.06
C THR A 17 5.43 -4.31 11.64
N THR A 18 4.97 -5.03 10.62
CA THR A 18 5.66 -6.24 10.14
C THR A 18 7.02 -5.89 9.54
N SER A 19 7.10 -4.82 8.73
CA SER A 19 8.33 -4.39 8.06
C SER A 19 9.41 -3.94 9.06
N VAL A 20 9.02 -3.20 10.10
CA VAL A 20 9.93 -2.79 11.18
C VAL A 20 10.44 -4.00 11.98
N GLN A 21 9.56 -4.97 12.27
CA GLN A 21 9.92 -6.18 13.00
C GLN A 21 10.75 -7.18 12.18
N THR A 22 10.70 -7.14 10.85
CA THR A 22 11.48 -8.02 9.98
C THR A 22 12.95 -7.64 9.79
N ASN A 23 13.40 -6.49 10.33
CA ASN A 23 14.80 -6.07 10.31
C ASN A 23 15.73 -6.98 11.16
N GLY A 24 15.16 -7.88 11.96
CA GLY A 24 15.88 -8.99 12.59
C GLY A 24 15.35 -10.33 12.07
N ARG A 25 16.25 -11.21 11.60
CA ARG A 25 15.96 -12.61 11.22
C ARG A 25 15.19 -13.35 12.33
N THR A 26 13.88 -13.22 12.36
CA THR A 26 13.02 -13.95 13.31
C THR A 26 12.54 -15.22 12.63
N LYS A 27 13.15 -16.35 13.02
CA LYS A 27 12.71 -17.71 12.67
C LYS A 27 11.26 -17.93 13.14
N GLY A 28 10.45 -18.61 12.32
CA GLY A 28 9.16 -19.19 12.75
C GLY A 28 7.95 -18.83 11.89
N PHE A 29 7.86 -17.59 11.38
CA PHE A 29 6.73 -17.17 10.54
C PHE A 29 7.19 -16.45 9.28
N THR A 30 6.55 -16.77 8.16
CA THR A 30 6.69 -16.02 6.91
C THR A 30 6.18 -14.58 7.09
N PHE A 31 6.66 -13.66 6.24
CA PHE A 31 6.19 -12.27 6.23
C PHE A 31 4.65 -12.18 6.22
N TYR A 32 3.97 -12.97 5.38
CA TYR A 32 2.51 -12.94 5.26
C TYR A 32 1.78 -13.46 6.50
N GLN A 33 2.35 -14.44 7.20
CA GLN A 33 1.81 -14.88 8.48
C GLN A 33 1.93 -13.79 9.54
N LYS A 34 3.08 -13.11 9.62
CA LYS A 34 3.28 -11.96 10.52
C LYS A 34 2.32 -10.82 10.19
N LEU A 35 2.16 -10.50 8.90
CA LEU A 35 1.21 -9.50 8.42
C LEU A 35 -0.23 -9.81 8.85
N ASN A 36 -0.69 -11.05 8.62
CA ASN A 36 -2.05 -11.44 8.99
C ASN A 36 -2.26 -11.45 10.52
N ILE A 37 -1.25 -11.88 11.28
CA ILE A 37 -1.28 -11.80 12.75
C ILE A 37 -1.37 -10.35 13.22
N ALA A 38 -0.55 -9.45 12.67
CA ALA A 38 -0.58 -8.03 13.02
C ALA A 38 -1.93 -7.39 12.67
N PHE A 39 -2.46 -7.66 11.46
CA PHE A 39 -3.77 -7.19 11.03
C PHE A 39 -4.89 -7.64 11.98
N ASN A 40 -4.93 -8.93 12.32
CA ASN A 40 -6.00 -9.47 13.18
C ASN A 40 -5.84 -9.13 14.67
N LYS A 41 -4.67 -8.60 15.08
CA LYS A 41 -4.39 -8.14 16.45
C LYS A 41 -4.68 -6.66 16.65
N ASP A 42 -4.75 -5.88 15.58
CA ASP A 42 -5.05 -4.45 15.67
C ASP A 42 -6.53 -4.28 16.13
N PRO A 43 -6.76 -3.64 17.29
CA PRO A 43 -8.09 -3.53 17.90
C PRO A 43 -9.02 -2.61 17.11
N GLU A 44 -8.49 -1.76 16.23
CA GLU A 44 -9.29 -0.88 15.39
C GLU A 44 -9.79 -1.58 14.12
N CYS A 45 -9.37 -2.83 13.87
CA CYS A 45 -9.78 -3.55 12.68
C CYS A 45 -11.18 -4.14 12.85
N PRO A 46 -12.14 -3.72 12.01
CA PRO A 46 -13.55 -4.08 12.20
C PRO A 46 -13.82 -5.56 11.94
N THR A 47 -12.94 -6.26 11.24
CA THR A 47 -13.18 -7.63 10.78
C THR A 47 -11.89 -8.43 10.74
N ARG A 48 -11.94 -9.65 11.30
CA ARG A 48 -10.87 -10.63 11.13
C ARG A 48 -10.83 -11.16 9.70
N ARG A 49 -9.65 -11.18 9.09
CA ARG A 49 -9.45 -11.65 7.70
C ARG A 49 -8.56 -12.87 7.66
N SER A 50 -8.80 -13.72 6.66
CA SER A 50 -7.94 -14.89 6.40
C SER A 50 -6.59 -14.47 5.84
N SER A 51 -5.56 -15.29 6.11
CA SER A 51 -4.20 -15.04 5.60
C SER A 51 -4.16 -14.89 4.08
N GLY A 52 -4.93 -15.70 3.34
CA GLY A 52 -5.06 -15.59 1.89
C GLY A 52 -5.65 -14.25 1.44
N SER A 53 -6.72 -13.78 2.10
CA SER A 53 -7.33 -12.48 1.77
C SER A 53 -6.40 -11.33 2.09
N THR A 54 -5.75 -11.34 3.25
CA THR A 54 -4.79 -10.29 3.65
C THR A 54 -3.61 -10.23 2.67
N LYS A 55 -3.07 -11.38 2.26
CA LYS A 55 -1.99 -11.46 1.27
C LYS A 55 -2.40 -10.88 -0.08
N SER A 56 -3.54 -11.28 -0.62
CA SER A 56 -4.04 -10.76 -1.90
C SER A 56 -4.23 -9.25 -1.85
N GLN A 57 -4.81 -8.74 -0.76
CA GLN A 57 -5.03 -7.30 -0.64
C GLN A 57 -3.73 -6.52 -0.44
N TRP A 58 -2.76 -7.10 0.25
CA TRP A 58 -1.44 -6.50 0.39
C TRP A 58 -0.73 -6.37 -0.95
N TYR A 59 -0.82 -7.37 -1.84
CA TYR A 59 -0.26 -7.24 -3.19
C TYR A 59 -0.88 -6.10 -3.98
N ALA A 60 -2.21 -5.93 -3.90
CA ALA A 60 -2.90 -4.84 -4.56
C ALA A 60 -2.44 -3.48 -4.02
N LEU A 61 -2.39 -3.33 -2.69
CA LEU A 61 -1.91 -2.12 -2.03
C LEU A 61 -0.44 -1.82 -2.39
N ASN A 62 0.44 -2.83 -2.32
CA ASN A 62 1.85 -2.66 -2.63
C ASN A 62 2.08 -2.29 -4.10
N ALA A 63 1.32 -2.86 -5.04
CA ALA A 63 1.38 -2.49 -6.45
C ALA A 63 1.02 -1.00 -6.66
N GLN A 64 -0.03 -0.52 -5.98
CA GLN A 64 -0.41 0.89 -5.99
C GLN A 64 0.69 1.79 -5.40
N CYS A 65 1.29 1.41 -4.26
CA CYS A 65 2.40 2.15 -3.67
C CYS A 65 3.62 2.20 -4.59
N VAL A 66 3.95 1.11 -5.28
CA VAL A 66 5.07 1.06 -6.25
C VAL A 66 4.78 1.97 -7.45
N ALA A 67 3.56 1.94 -7.99
CA ALA A 67 3.16 2.83 -9.08
C ALA A 67 3.26 4.31 -8.66
N TYR A 68 2.74 4.66 -7.48
CA TYR A 68 2.83 6.00 -6.94
C TYR A 68 4.29 6.44 -6.73
N LYS A 69 5.13 5.58 -6.16
CA LYS A 69 6.56 5.84 -5.98
C LYS A 69 7.26 6.12 -7.31
N GLY A 70 6.89 5.42 -8.38
CA GLY A 70 7.39 5.68 -9.73
C GLY A 70 7.05 7.09 -10.22
N ILE A 71 5.82 7.55 -9.99
CA ILE A 71 5.37 8.90 -10.36
C ILE A 71 6.09 9.96 -9.52
N VAL A 72 6.20 9.76 -8.20
CA VAL A 72 6.96 10.67 -7.32
C VAL A 72 8.41 10.77 -7.77
N ALA A 73 9.04 9.66 -8.16
CA ALA A 73 10.39 9.68 -8.70
C ALA A 73 10.47 10.50 -9.99
N GLN A 74 9.54 10.31 -10.93
CA GLN A 74 9.47 11.10 -12.17
C GLN A 74 9.31 12.60 -11.90
N GLU A 75 8.44 13.00 -10.97
CA GLU A 75 8.26 14.41 -10.58
C GLU A 75 9.53 14.98 -9.94
N ARG A 76 10.22 14.20 -9.09
CA ARG A 76 11.52 14.62 -8.53
C ARG A 76 12.58 14.80 -9.62
N PHE A 77 12.60 13.96 -10.66
CA PHE A 77 13.54 14.06 -11.78
C PHE A 77 13.26 15.24 -12.72
N ARG A 78 12.01 15.73 -12.80
CA ARG A 78 11.63 16.84 -13.68
C ARG A 78 12.32 18.17 -13.34
N ASN A 79 13.06 18.26 -12.22
CA ASN A 79 13.93 19.37 -11.84
C ASN A 79 13.29 20.76 -12.07
N SER A 80 11.99 20.86 -11.83
CA SER A 80 11.25 22.11 -12.01
C SER A 80 11.73 23.11 -10.96
N SER A 81 12.34 24.20 -11.42
CA SER A 81 12.80 25.28 -10.55
C SER A 81 11.62 25.90 -9.79
N GLY A 82 11.84 26.25 -8.53
CA GLY A 82 10.84 26.96 -7.70
C GLY A 82 9.75 26.12 -7.06
N LYS A 83 9.72 24.79 -7.23
CA LYS A 83 8.76 23.90 -6.55
C LYS A 83 9.32 23.31 -5.26
N THR A 84 8.53 23.38 -4.19
CA THR A 84 8.82 22.71 -2.91
C THR A 84 8.64 21.18 -3.02
N GLU A 85 9.05 20.43 -1.99
CA GLU A 85 8.79 18.98 -1.94
C GLU A 85 7.28 18.68 -1.86
N GLU A 86 6.54 19.48 -1.10
CA GLU A 86 5.08 19.39 -0.99
C GLU A 86 4.38 19.62 -2.34
N ASP A 87 4.83 20.60 -3.13
CA ASP A 87 4.30 20.85 -4.48
C ASP A 87 4.49 19.63 -5.40
N ARG A 88 5.66 18.99 -5.31
CA ARG A 88 5.98 17.80 -6.13
C ARG A 88 5.15 16.59 -5.71
N GLU A 89 4.88 16.44 -4.42
CA GLU A 89 3.99 15.38 -3.93
C GLU A 89 2.54 15.63 -4.34
N ASN A 90 2.06 16.88 -4.26
CA ASN A 90 0.74 17.26 -4.75
C ASN A 90 0.59 17.00 -6.25
N ASP A 91 1.61 17.30 -7.06
CA ASP A 91 1.58 17.03 -8.49
C ASP A 91 1.64 15.52 -8.80
N ALA A 92 2.46 14.76 -8.07
CA ALA A 92 2.46 13.30 -8.17
C ALA A 92 1.09 12.71 -7.81
N HIS A 93 0.43 13.25 -6.79
CA HIS A 93 -0.92 12.86 -6.39
C HIS A 93 -1.96 13.16 -7.49
N LYS A 94 -1.91 14.34 -8.11
CA LYS A 94 -2.78 14.69 -9.25
C LYS A 94 -2.58 13.75 -10.44
N ILE A 95 -1.33 13.42 -10.78
CA ILE A 95 -1.02 12.52 -11.89
C ILE A 95 -1.53 11.10 -11.57
N TYR A 96 -1.25 10.60 -10.37
CA TYR A 96 -1.71 9.28 -9.93
C TYR A 96 -3.23 9.17 -9.94
N LYS A 97 -3.93 10.22 -9.48
CA LYS A 97 -5.39 10.32 -9.52
C LYS A 97 -5.93 10.37 -10.95
N GLY A 98 -5.28 11.14 -11.83
CA GLY A 98 -5.63 11.22 -13.25
C GLY A 98 -5.49 9.90 -14.01
N LEU A 99 -4.51 9.07 -13.63
CA LEU A 99 -4.27 7.75 -14.23
C LEU A 99 -5.24 6.66 -13.72
N ASN A 100 -5.70 6.75 -12.47
CA ASN A 100 -6.52 5.70 -11.84
C ASN A 100 -8.00 6.10 -11.64
N GLY A 101 -8.39 7.33 -11.99
CA GLY A 101 -9.73 7.86 -11.75
C GLY A 101 -10.02 8.16 -10.27
N ASP A 102 -11.18 8.75 -9.96
CA ASP A 102 -11.64 9.01 -8.57
C ASP A 102 -11.85 7.72 -7.74
N ASN A 103 -11.85 6.55 -8.38
CA ASN A 103 -11.99 5.26 -7.72
C ASN A 103 -10.60 4.65 -7.44
N GLY A 104 -9.92 5.15 -6.41
CA GLY A 104 -8.59 4.71 -5.94
C GLY A 104 -8.46 3.25 -5.48
N LEU A 105 -9.36 2.35 -5.90
CA LEU A 105 -9.43 0.95 -5.50
C LEU A 105 -9.49 -0.03 -6.67
N ALA A 106 -9.46 0.42 -7.93
CA ALA A 106 -9.33 -0.49 -9.05
C ALA A 106 -7.88 -1.01 -9.16
N PRO A 107 -7.62 -2.33 -9.03
CA PRO A 107 -6.31 -2.86 -9.32
C PRO A 107 -5.98 -2.65 -10.80
N PRO A 108 -4.70 -2.46 -11.18
CA PRO A 108 -4.33 -2.40 -12.58
C PRO A 108 -4.78 -3.69 -13.28
N PRO A 109 -5.28 -3.61 -14.52
CA PRO A 109 -5.68 -4.79 -15.27
C PRO A 109 -4.48 -5.75 -15.34
N ARG A 110 -4.67 -7.00 -14.90
CA ARG A 110 -3.69 -8.06 -15.18
C ARG A 110 -3.55 -8.13 -16.69
N GLN A 111 -2.35 -7.86 -17.20
CA GLN A 111 -2.03 -8.23 -18.58
C GLN A 111 -2.22 -9.75 -18.67
N ALA A 112 -3.22 -10.16 -19.45
CA ALA A 112 -3.39 -11.53 -19.85
C ALA A 112 -2.30 -11.83 -20.88
N ASN A 113 -1.35 -12.70 -20.51
CA ASN A 113 -0.59 -13.48 -21.46
C ASN A 113 -1.15 -14.90 -21.44
#